data_AF-A0A5N8HBC6-F1
#
_entry.id   AF-A0A5N8HBC6-F1
#
_cell.length_a   1.000
_cell.length_b   1.000
_cell.length_c   1.000
_cell.angle_alpha   90.00
_cell.angle_beta   90.00
_cell.angle_gamma   90.00
#
_symmetry.space_group_name_H-M   'P 1'
#
loop_
_entity.id
_entity.type
_entity.pdbx_description
1 polymer ?
#
loop_
_entity_poly.entity_id
_entity_poly.type
_entity_poly.pdbx_seq_one_letter_code
_entity_poly.pdbx_strand_id
1 'polypeptide(L)'
;LEQWVAQMDLPVGQVELSAHIVTINEKSLRELGVKWTLADAQHAGGVGQVTTLGSDLSVATATTHVGFNIGRINGRLLDLELSALEQKQQLDIIASPRLLASHLQPASIKQGSEIPYQVSSGESGATSVEFKEAVLGMEVTPTVLQKGRIRLKLHISQNVPGQVLQQADGEVLAIDKQEIETQVEVKSGETLALGGIFTRKNKSGQDSVPLLGDIPWFGQLFRHDGKEDERRELVVFITPRLVSSE
;
A
#
# COMPACT_ATOMS: atom_id res chain seq x y z
N LEU A 1 -11.07 15.28 59.36
CA LEU A 1 -11.76 14.51 58.29
C LEU A 1 -12.23 15.43 57.17
N GLU A 2 -12.94 16.52 57.46
CA GLU A 2 -13.39 17.48 56.43
C GLU A 2 -12.27 18.08 55.57
N GLN A 3 -11.13 18.45 56.18
CA GLN A 3 -9.96 18.95 55.43
C GLN A 3 -9.33 17.91 54.48
N TRP A 4 -9.49 16.62 54.78
CA TRP A 4 -9.01 15.53 53.92
C TRP A 4 -9.98 15.27 52.76
N VAL A 5 -11.28 15.34 53.03
CA VAL A 5 -12.33 15.24 52.00
C VAL A 5 -12.20 16.39 50.99
N ALA A 6 -11.99 17.62 51.46
CA ALA A 6 -11.82 18.80 50.60
C ALA A 6 -10.53 18.76 49.74
N GLN A 7 -9.50 18.01 50.17
CA GLN A 7 -8.28 17.80 49.36
C GLN A 7 -8.41 16.65 48.35
N MET A 8 -9.33 15.72 48.58
CA MET A 8 -9.61 14.60 47.67
C MET A 8 -10.66 14.94 46.60
N ASP A 9 -11.54 15.90 46.89
CA ASP A 9 -12.60 16.36 45.97
C ASP A 9 -12.07 17.43 44.99
N LEU A 10 -11.04 17.06 44.22
CA LEU A 10 -10.56 17.87 43.10
C LEU A 10 -11.14 17.32 41.79
N PRO A 11 -11.56 18.19 40.85
CA PRO A 11 -12.05 17.74 39.55
C PRO A 11 -10.97 16.94 38.83
N VAL A 12 -11.36 15.80 38.25
CA VAL A 12 -10.44 14.99 37.45
C VAL A 12 -10.04 15.75 36.20
N GLY A 13 -8.72 15.88 35.99
CA GLY A 13 -8.20 16.51 34.77
C GLY A 13 -8.63 15.73 33.52
N GLN A 14 -9.10 16.45 32.51
CA GLN A 14 -9.41 15.89 31.20
C GLN A 14 -8.27 16.20 30.22
N VAL A 15 -8.04 15.29 29.28
CA VAL A 15 -7.04 15.42 28.22
C VAL A 15 -7.73 15.28 26.88
N GLU A 16 -7.64 16.31 26.06
CA GLU A 16 -7.95 16.23 24.63
C GLU A 16 -6.75 15.62 23.91
N LEU A 17 -6.99 14.63 23.07
CA LEU A 17 -5.98 13.95 22.30
C LEU A 17 -6.29 14.11 20.82
N SER A 18 -5.33 14.65 20.08
CA SER A 18 -5.37 14.71 18.62
C SER A 18 -4.21 13.91 18.05
N ALA A 19 -4.52 12.86 17.29
CA ALA A 19 -3.52 12.17 16.48
C ALA A 19 -3.61 12.62 15.04
N HIS A 20 -2.48 12.59 14.33
CA HIS A 20 -2.41 12.75 12.88
C HIS A 20 -1.64 11.57 12.31
N ILE A 21 -2.31 10.79 11.47
CA ILE A 21 -1.72 9.64 10.79
C ILE A 21 -1.62 10.01 9.32
N VAL A 22 -0.41 9.97 8.79
CA VAL A 22 -0.12 10.29 7.40
C VAL A 22 0.45 9.05 6.73
N THR A 23 -0.26 8.55 5.73
CA THR A 23 0.17 7.41 4.92
C THR A 23 0.34 7.88 3.48
N ILE A 24 1.52 7.65 2.90
CA ILE A 24 1.83 7.94 1.51
C ILE A 24 2.15 6.61 0.83
N ASN A 25 1.46 6.32 -0.27
CA ASN A 25 1.72 5.16 -1.11
C ASN A 25 1.98 5.62 -2.54
N GLU A 26 3.22 5.45 -3.00
CA GLU A 26 3.67 5.77 -4.34
C GLU A 26 4.03 4.46 -5.07
N LYS A 27 3.44 4.24 -6.24
CA LYS A 27 3.77 3.13 -7.14
C LYS A 27 4.09 3.68 -8.52
N SER A 28 5.28 3.35 -9.03
CA SER A 28 5.69 3.66 -10.39
C SER A 28 6.02 2.37 -11.14
N LEU A 29 5.45 2.24 -12.32
CA LEU A 29 5.74 1.16 -13.25
C LEU A 29 6.25 1.76 -14.56
N ARG A 30 7.37 1.26 -15.04
CA ARG A 30 7.92 1.60 -16.35
C ARG A 30 8.27 0.31 -17.08
N GLU A 31 7.72 0.13 -18.26
CA GLU A 31 8.01 -1.01 -19.13
C GLU A 31 8.31 -0.51 -20.54
N LEU A 32 9.30 -1.14 -21.17
CA LEU A 32 9.65 -0.91 -22.56
C LEU A 32 9.83 -2.28 -23.21
N GLY A 33 9.15 -2.49 -24.32
CA GLY A 33 9.15 -3.74 -25.05
C GLY A 33 9.27 -3.51 -26.54
N VAL A 34 9.89 -4.47 -27.23
CA VAL A 34 10.08 -4.42 -28.67
C VAL A 34 9.54 -5.67 -29.31
N LYS A 35 8.74 -5.48 -30.35
CA LYS A 35 8.27 -6.55 -31.21
C LYS A 35 8.90 -6.38 -32.57
N TRP A 36 9.40 -7.47 -33.14
CA TRP A 36 9.83 -7.47 -34.52
C TRP A 36 9.35 -8.72 -35.22
N THR A 37 8.99 -8.56 -36.48
CA THR A 37 8.50 -9.64 -37.33
C THR A 37 9.08 -9.51 -38.71
N LEU A 38 9.65 -10.60 -39.20
CA LEU A 38 10.09 -10.80 -40.57
C LEU A 38 9.15 -11.84 -41.21
N ALA A 39 8.18 -11.36 -41.98
CA ALA A 39 7.14 -12.20 -42.58
C ALA A 39 7.24 -12.21 -44.10
N ASP A 40 7.03 -13.38 -44.71
CA ASP A 40 6.87 -13.49 -46.15
C ASP A 40 5.49 -12.96 -46.57
N ALA A 41 5.49 -11.85 -47.31
CA ALA A 41 4.26 -11.18 -47.73
C ALA A 41 3.68 -11.74 -49.04
N GLN A 42 4.38 -12.64 -49.74
CA GLN A 42 4.05 -13.00 -51.13
C GLN A 42 3.74 -14.48 -51.38
N HIS A 43 4.17 -15.41 -50.51
CA HIS A 43 3.96 -16.85 -50.74
C HIS A 43 3.21 -17.52 -49.58
N ALA A 44 2.18 -18.32 -49.90
CA ALA A 44 1.61 -19.27 -48.95
C ALA A 44 2.63 -20.39 -48.71
N GLY A 45 3.17 -20.48 -47.49
CA GLY A 45 4.27 -21.40 -47.17
C GLY A 45 3.93 -22.86 -47.42
N GLY A 46 4.89 -23.59 -48.00
CA GLY A 46 4.82 -25.05 -48.12
C GLY A 46 5.11 -25.76 -46.79
N VAL A 47 4.76 -27.05 -46.70
CA VAL A 47 5.04 -27.88 -45.52
C VAL A 47 6.54 -27.90 -45.23
N GLY A 48 6.93 -27.52 -44.01
CA GLY A 48 8.34 -27.46 -43.57
C GLY A 48 9.07 -26.15 -43.89
N GLN A 49 8.40 -25.15 -44.46
CA GLN A 49 9.00 -23.84 -44.73
C GLN A 49 8.75 -22.84 -43.60
N VAL A 50 9.78 -22.08 -43.24
CA VAL A 50 9.67 -20.97 -42.28
C VAL A 50 9.05 -19.75 -42.97
N THR A 51 7.82 -19.41 -42.62
CA THR A 51 7.05 -18.29 -43.19
C THR A 51 7.17 -17.01 -42.38
N THR A 52 7.38 -17.12 -41.07
CA THR A 52 7.53 -15.99 -40.16
C THR A 52 8.68 -16.23 -39.20
N LEU A 53 9.46 -15.19 -38.94
CA LEU A 53 10.46 -15.12 -37.88
C LEU A 53 10.18 -13.87 -37.07
N GLY A 54 10.18 -13.95 -35.76
CA GLY A 54 9.90 -12.78 -34.95
C GLY A 54 10.06 -13.06 -33.47
N SER A 55 10.19 -12.00 -32.69
CA SER A 55 9.99 -12.05 -31.25
C SER A 55 8.92 -11.07 -30.87
N ASP A 56 8.00 -11.51 -30.02
CA ASP A 56 7.05 -10.62 -29.37
C ASP A 56 7.48 -10.42 -27.92
N LEU A 57 8.21 -9.32 -27.70
CA LEU A 57 8.59 -8.83 -26.38
C LEU A 57 7.86 -7.51 -26.10
N SER A 58 6.70 -7.28 -26.73
CA SER A 58 5.89 -6.08 -26.50
C SER A 58 5.31 -6.05 -25.09
N VAL A 59 4.98 -4.86 -24.62
CA VAL A 59 4.33 -4.63 -23.34
C VAL A 59 2.83 -4.88 -23.49
N ALA A 60 2.30 -5.91 -22.84
CA ALA A 60 0.90 -6.35 -23.01
C ALA A 60 -0.15 -5.26 -22.70
N THR A 61 0.16 -4.35 -21.77
CA THR A 61 -0.70 -3.24 -21.35
C THR A 61 -0.13 -1.88 -21.76
N ALA A 62 0.69 -1.82 -22.82
CA ALA A 62 1.28 -0.56 -23.26
C ALA A 62 0.21 0.48 -23.61
N THR A 63 0.44 1.71 -23.17
CA THR A 63 -0.38 2.86 -23.55
C THR A 63 0.12 3.50 -24.84
N THR A 64 1.38 3.24 -25.22
CA THR A 64 2.03 3.85 -26.38
C THR A 64 2.67 2.78 -27.25
N HIS A 65 2.38 2.81 -28.55
CA HIS A 65 2.97 1.93 -29.56
C HIS A 65 3.47 2.76 -30.74
N VAL A 66 4.64 2.42 -31.28
CA VAL A 66 5.22 3.05 -32.47
C VAL A 66 5.75 1.95 -33.38
N GLY A 67 5.09 1.77 -34.53
CA GLY A 67 5.46 0.80 -35.55
C GLY A 67 6.29 1.42 -36.68
N PHE A 68 7.30 0.70 -37.14
CA PHE A 68 8.18 1.04 -38.25
C PHE A 68 8.26 -0.13 -39.21
N ASN A 69 8.13 0.18 -40.51
CA ASN A 69 8.48 -0.75 -41.58
C ASN A 69 9.94 -0.48 -41.94
N ILE A 70 10.86 -1.34 -41.51
CA ILE A 70 12.31 -1.09 -41.64
C ILE A 70 12.83 -1.41 -43.03
N GLY A 71 12.23 -2.39 -43.72
CA GLY A 71 12.62 -2.72 -45.08
C GLY A 71 12.22 -4.12 -45.52
N ARG A 72 12.72 -4.56 -46.68
CA ARG A 72 12.52 -5.91 -47.20
C ARG A 72 13.83 -6.68 -47.27
N ILE A 73 13.85 -7.89 -46.69
CA ILE A 73 14.99 -8.81 -46.74
C ILE A 73 14.53 -10.07 -47.49
N ASN A 74 15.11 -10.34 -48.66
CA ASN A 74 14.74 -11.47 -49.52
C ASN A 74 13.22 -11.55 -49.81
N GLY A 75 12.58 -10.41 -50.04
CA GLY A 75 11.13 -10.32 -50.29
C GLY A 75 10.24 -10.33 -49.04
N ARG A 76 10.81 -10.59 -47.85
CA ARG A 76 10.10 -10.56 -46.56
C ARG A 76 10.12 -9.16 -45.96
N LEU A 77 9.00 -8.71 -45.43
CA LEU A 77 8.88 -7.40 -44.78
C LEU A 77 9.37 -7.49 -43.34
N LEU A 78 10.27 -6.59 -42.96
CA LEU A 78 10.75 -6.42 -41.59
C LEU A 78 9.98 -5.28 -40.92
N ASP A 79 9.14 -5.65 -39.97
CA ASP A 79 8.41 -4.72 -39.12
C ASP A 79 9.02 -4.71 -37.72
N LEU A 80 9.10 -3.51 -37.15
CA LEU A 80 9.57 -3.28 -35.79
C LEU A 80 8.59 -2.36 -35.07
N GLU A 81 8.14 -2.77 -33.91
CA GLU A 81 7.22 -2.02 -33.07
C GLU A 81 7.82 -1.81 -31.70
N LEU A 82 7.86 -0.57 -31.25
CA LEU A 82 8.21 -0.18 -29.91
C LEU A 82 6.92 -0.01 -29.11
N SER A 83 6.88 -0.60 -27.92
CA SER A 83 5.76 -0.50 -26.99
C SER A 83 6.28 -0.01 -25.64
N ALA A 84 5.58 0.94 -25.04
CA ALA A 84 6.00 1.53 -23.78
C ALA A 84 4.82 1.79 -22.84
N LEU A 85 5.10 1.64 -21.55
CA LEU A 85 4.21 1.99 -20.45
C LEU A 85 5.00 2.79 -19.42
N GLU A 86 4.50 3.96 -19.05
CA GLU A 86 4.91 4.64 -17.82
C GLU A 86 3.65 4.98 -17.03
N GLN A 87 3.52 4.38 -15.85
CA GLN A 87 2.41 4.56 -14.95
C GLN A 87 2.93 5.05 -13.60
N LYS A 88 2.27 6.08 -13.05
CA LYS A 88 2.54 6.59 -11.70
C LYS A 88 1.22 6.69 -10.96
N GLN A 89 1.18 6.09 -9.78
CA GLN A 89 0.04 6.13 -8.86
C GLN A 89 0.55 6.66 -7.53
N GLN A 90 -0.14 7.65 -6.98
CA GLN A 90 0.13 8.21 -5.67
C GLN A 90 -1.17 8.28 -4.89
N LEU A 91 -1.14 7.81 -3.65
CA LEU A 91 -2.26 7.83 -2.73
C LEU A 91 -1.77 8.39 -1.38
N ASP A 92 -2.33 9.53 -1.00
CA ASP A 92 -2.07 10.17 0.28
C ASP A 92 -3.30 10.03 1.17
N ILE A 93 -3.14 9.47 2.37
CA ILE A 93 -4.20 9.31 3.36
C ILE A 93 -3.80 10.09 4.61
N ILE A 94 -4.66 11.04 5.01
CA ILE A 94 -4.50 11.81 6.24
C ILE A 94 -5.71 11.52 7.13
N ALA A 95 -5.45 10.92 8.28
CA ALA A 95 -6.46 10.66 9.30
C ALA A 95 -6.15 11.47 10.56
N SER A 96 -7.17 12.07 11.17
CA SER A 96 -7.00 12.95 12.32
C SER A 96 -8.02 12.66 13.44
N PRO A 97 -7.97 11.48 14.08
CA PRO A 97 -8.90 11.15 15.15
C PRO A 97 -8.67 12.06 16.37
N ARG A 98 -9.77 12.45 17.00
CA ARG A 98 -9.78 13.28 18.21
C ARG A 98 -10.68 12.66 19.25
N LEU A 99 -10.24 12.65 20.50
CA LEU A 99 -11.07 12.21 21.62
C LEU A 99 -10.68 12.90 22.93
N LEU A 100 -11.62 12.94 23.85
CA LEU A 100 -11.42 13.44 25.21
C LEU A 100 -11.39 12.25 26.17
N ALA A 101 -10.40 12.24 27.06
CA ALA A 101 -10.23 11.18 28.04
C ALA A 101 -9.93 11.76 29.42
N SER A 102 -10.56 11.21 30.45
CA SER A 102 -10.30 11.61 31.85
C SER A 102 -9.03 10.94 32.38
N HIS A 103 -8.42 11.54 33.40
CA HIS A 103 -7.26 10.97 34.10
C HIS A 103 -7.49 9.50 34.50
N LEU A 104 -6.59 8.61 34.08
CA LEU A 104 -6.62 7.16 34.32
C LEU A 104 -7.84 6.41 33.76
N GLN A 105 -8.63 7.05 32.89
CA GLN A 105 -9.76 6.40 32.24
C GLN A 105 -9.42 6.05 30.79
N PRO A 106 -9.53 4.78 30.39
CA PRO A 106 -9.37 4.40 28.98
C PRO A 106 -10.50 5.02 28.15
N ALA A 107 -10.14 5.50 26.97
CA ALA A 107 -11.10 5.99 25.99
C ALA A 107 -10.69 5.50 24.61
N SER A 108 -11.67 5.21 23.77
CA SER A 108 -11.42 4.72 22.42
C SER A 108 -12.36 5.35 21.40
N ILE A 109 -11.87 5.46 20.18
CA ILE A 109 -12.64 5.87 19.00
C ILE A 109 -12.31 4.88 17.88
N LYS A 110 -13.33 4.41 17.17
CA LYS A 110 -13.20 3.52 16.01
C LYS A 110 -14.11 3.99 14.88
N GLN A 111 -13.64 3.90 13.65
CA GLN A 111 -14.41 4.18 12.45
C GLN A 111 -14.02 3.20 11.35
N GLY A 112 -15.00 2.55 10.73
CA GLY A 112 -14.77 1.67 9.58
C GLY A 112 -15.92 0.72 9.35
N SER A 113 -15.62 -0.46 8.84
CA SER A 113 -16.60 -1.48 8.49
C SER A 113 -16.18 -2.85 8.97
N GLU A 114 -17.14 -3.72 9.19
CA GLU A 114 -16.92 -5.15 9.44
C GLU A 114 -17.08 -5.93 8.14
N ILE A 115 -16.11 -6.78 7.82
CA ILE A 115 -16.14 -7.65 6.65
C ILE A 115 -16.51 -9.06 7.11
N PRO A 116 -17.59 -9.66 6.56
CA PRO A 116 -17.97 -11.03 6.87
C PRO A 116 -17.05 -12.04 6.16
N TYR A 117 -16.58 -13.03 6.90
CA TYR A 117 -15.82 -14.19 6.40
C TYR A 117 -16.61 -15.46 6.70
N GLN A 118 -16.72 -16.33 5.71
CA GLN A 118 -17.28 -17.66 5.91
C GLN A 118 -16.18 -18.57 6.46
N VAL A 119 -16.43 -19.18 7.61
CA VAL A 119 -15.53 -20.15 8.24
C VAL A 119 -16.26 -21.49 8.33
N SER A 120 -15.60 -22.56 7.90
CA SER A 120 -16.12 -23.93 8.03
C SER A 120 -15.97 -24.37 9.48
N SER A 121 -17.09 -24.52 10.19
CA SER A 121 -17.09 -24.94 11.59
C SER A 121 -17.26 -26.47 11.70
N GLY A 122 -16.14 -27.20 11.77
CA GLY A 122 -16.08 -28.60 12.24
C GLY A 122 -16.71 -29.69 11.35
N GLU A 123 -16.60 -30.95 11.82
CA GLU A 123 -16.92 -32.24 11.15
C GLU A 123 -18.31 -32.33 10.46
N SER A 124 -19.24 -31.43 10.80
CA SER A 124 -20.62 -31.40 10.33
C SER A 124 -20.87 -30.52 9.09
N GLY A 125 -19.83 -29.84 8.57
CA GLY A 125 -19.93 -29.07 7.31
C GLY A 125 -20.80 -27.82 7.39
N ALA A 126 -21.10 -27.31 8.59
CA ALA A 126 -21.87 -26.08 8.77
C ALA A 126 -20.97 -24.85 8.54
N THR A 127 -21.38 -23.97 7.62
CA THR A 127 -20.73 -22.68 7.38
C THR A 127 -21.18 -21.67 8.44
N SER A 128 -20.22 -21.09 9.16
CA SER A 128 -20.46 -19.96 10.07
C SER A 128 -19.91 -18.68 9.48
N VAL A 129 -20.46 -17.52 9.86
CA VAL A 129 -19.98 -16.22 9.38
C VAL A 129 -19.30 -15.50 10.55
N GLU A 130 -18.01 -15.20 10.40
CA GLU A 130 -17.22 -14.41 11.35
C GLU A 130 -16.97 -13.01 10.77
N PHE A 131 -17.21 -11.97 11.56
CA PHE A 131 -16.94 -10.59 11.15
C PHE A 131 -15.54 -10.16 11.58
N LYS A 132 -14.75 -9.59 10.66
CA LYS A 132 -13.45 -8.97 10.96
C LYS A 132 -13.52 -7.46 10.75
N GLU A 133 -13.03 -6.71 11.73
CA GLU A 133 -13.00 -5.24 11.70
C GLU A 133 -11.91 -4.72 10.74
N ALA A 134 -12.32 -3.91 9.76
CA ALA A 134 -11.44 -3.03 8.98
C ALA A 134 -11.73 -1.59 9.41
N VAL A 135 -11.14 -1.22 10.55
CA VAL A 135 -11.38 0.08 11.21
C VAL A 135 -10.07 0.83 11.42
N LEU A 136 -10.17 2.15 11.29
CA LEU A 136 -9.25 3.09 11.90
C LEU A 136 -9.68 3.31 13.35
N GLY A 137 -8.79 3.07 14.29
CA GLY A 137 -9.06 3.22 15.72
C GLY A 137 -7.91 3.81 16.50
N MET A 138 -8.25 4.45 17.62
CA MET A 138 -7.30 4.88 18.63
C MET A 138 -7.88 4.58 20.00
N GLU A 139 -7.12 3.87 20.81
CA GLU A 139 -7.36 3.65 22.23
C GLU A 139 -6.24 4.31 23.03
N VAL A 140 -6.62 4.96 24.11
CA VAL A 140 -5.70 5.74 24.92
C VAL A 140 -6.10 5.74 26.38
N THR A 141 -5.09 5.66 27.24
CA THR A 141 -5.25 5.89 28.68
C THR A 141 -4.28 7.01 29.09
N PRO A 142 -4.77 8.23 29.39
CA PRO A 142 -3.92 9.32 29.81
C PRO A 142 -3.65 9.27 31.32
N THR A 143 -2.42 9.59 31.70
CA THR A 143 -2.00 9.84 33.07
C THR A 143 -1.43 11.24 33.15
N VAL A 144 -2.16 12.13 33.83
CA VAL A 144 -1.72 13.50 34.09
C VAL A 144 -0.67 13.48 35.20
N LEU A 145 0.52 13.98 34.90
CA LEU A 145 1.66 14.06 35.82
C LEU A 145 1.83 15.49 36.33
N GLN A 146 2.70 15.65 37.33
CA GLN A 146 3.11 16.96 37.82
C GLN A 146 3.80 17.78 36.72
N LYS A 147 3.71 19.12 36.82
CA LYS A 147 4.32 20.07 35.87
C LYS A 147 3.76 19.99 34.44
N GLY A 148 2.49 19.64 34.27
CA GLY A 148 1.80 19.68 32.97
C GLY A 148 2.29 18.65 31.95
N ARG A 149 2.95 17.58 32.41
CA ARG A 149 3.32 16.42 31.59
C ARG A 149 2.17 15.44 31.56
N ILE A 150 2.05 14.73 30.46
CA ILE A 150 1.00 13.74 30.24
C ILE A 150 1.69 12.50 29.72
N ARG A 151 1.51 11.40 30.45
CA ARG A 151 1.90 10.07 30.00
C ARG A 151 0.72 9.43 29.30
N LEU A 152 0.94 8.89 28.12
CA LEU A 152 -0.09 8.28 27.30
C LEU A 152 0.29 6.83 27.04
N LYS A 153 -0.58 5.90 27.41
CA LYS A 153 -0.57 4.55 26.83
C LYS A 153 -1.46 4.60 25.60
N LEU A 154 -0.91 4.36 24.43
CA LEU A 154 -1.57 4.51 23.13
C LEU A 154 -1.57 3.18 22.39
N HIS A 155 -2.72 2.85 21.80
CA HIS A 155 -2.87 1.82 20.80
C HIS A 155 -3.61 2.43 19.61
N ILE A 156 -2.90 2.63 18.50
CA ILE A 156 -3.45 3.19 17.25
C ILE A 156 -3.47 2.07 16.23
N SER A 157 -4.62 1.85 15.60
CA SER A 157 -4.81 0.85 14.55
C SER A 157 -5.39 1.49 13.30
N GLN A 158 -4.85 1.13 12.15
CA GLN A 158 -5.38 1.48 10.83
C GLN A 158 -5.47 0.18 10.04
N ASN A 159 -6.67 -0.40 10.07
CA ASN A 159 -6.99 -1.62 9.33
C ASN A 159 -7.85 -1.23 8.14
N VAL A 160 -7.33 -1.45 6.93
CA VAL A 160 -8.04 -1.14 5.69
C VAL A 160 -8.31 -2.41 4.89
N PRO A 161 -9.43 -2.47 4.14
CA PRO A 161 -9.65 -3.57 3.22
C PRO A 161 -8.54 -3.59 2.16
N GLY A 162 -7.83 -4.71 2.06
CA GLY A 162 -6.71 -4.93 1.16
C GLY A 162 -7.14 -5.52 -0.18
N GLN A 163 -6.24 -6.26 -0.84
CA GLN A 163 -6.51 -6.90 -2.12
C GLN A 163 -7.50 -8.07 -2.02
N VAL A 164 -8.31 -8.25 -3.07
CA VAL A 164 -9.16 -9.45 -3.23
C VAL A 164 -8.26 -10.63 -3.59
N LEU A 165 -8.37 -11.71 -2.84
CA LEU A 165 -7.70 -12.98 -3.07
C LEU A 165 -8.72 -13.99 -3.61
N GLN A 166 -8.40 -14.61 -4.74
CA GLN A 166 -9.18 -15.71 -5.29
C GLN A 166 -8.84 -17.00 -4.52
N GLN A 167 -9.82 -17.62 -3.87
CA GLN A 167 -9.69 -18.92 -3.21
C GLN A 167 -10.66 -19.92 -3.85
N ALA A 168 -10.40 -21.23 -3.67
CA ALA A 168 -11.18 -22.30 -4.31
C ALA A 168 -12.69 -22.24 -4.03
N ASP A 169 -13.08 -21.66 -2.88
CA ASP A 169 -14.46 -21.55 -2.40
C ASP A 169 -15.04 -20.13 -2.52
N GLY A 170 -14.33 -19.17 -3.14
CA GLY A 170 -14.82 -17.80 -3.36
C GLY A 170 -13.74 -16.71 -3.31
N GLU A 171 -14.17 -15.46 -3.45
CA GLU A 171 -13.31 -14.27 -3.28
C GLU A 171 -13.24 -13.87 -1.80
N VAL A 172 -12.03 -13.81 -1.23
CA VAL A 172 -11.80 -13.33 0.14
C VAL A 172 -10.99 -12.05 0.13
N LEU A 173 -11.35 -11.09 0.96
CA LEU A 173 -10.64 -9.81 1.05
C LEU A 173 -9.50 -9.92 2.05
N ALA A 174 -8.27 -9.53 1.69
CA ALA A 174 -7.22 -9.33 2.68
C ALA A 174 -7.54 -8.11 3.55
N ILE A 175 -6.99 -8.04 4.77
CA ILE A 175 -7.03 -6.82 5.60
C ILE A 175 -5.59 -6.38 5.82
N ASP A 176 -5.24 -5.22 5.31
CA ASP A 176 -3.94 -4.61 5.56
C ASP A 176 -4.00 -3.94 6.93
N LYS A 177 -3.17 -4.42 7.85
CA LYS A 177 -3.14 -3.95 9.25
C LYS A 177 -1.91 -3.10 9.52
N GLN A 178 -2.10 -1.96 10.16
CA GLN A 178 -1.05 -1.08 10.64
C GLN A 178 -1.36 -0.68 12.08
N GLU A 179 -0.56 -1.16 13.03
CA GLU A 179 -0.83 -0.96 14.46
C GLU A 179 0.42 -0.45 15.18
N ILE A 180 0.23 0.49 16.11
CA ILE A 180 1.27 1.02 16.98
C ILE A 180 0.77 0.96 18.42
N GLU A 181 1.47 0.19 19.25
CA GLU A 181 1.28 0.19 20.70
C GLU A 181 2.53 0.78 21.37
N THR A 182 2.36 1.85 22.13
CA THR A 182 3.48 2.53 22.79
C THR A 182 3.04 3.27 24.05
N GLN A 183 4.02 3.60 24.89
CA GLN A 183 3.84 4.45 26.04
C GLN A 183 4.83 5.62 25.96
N VAL A 184 4.30 6.84 25.89
CA VAL A 184 5.10 8.05 25.73
C VAL A 184 4.76 9.08 26.81
N GLU A 185 5.70 9.97 27.09
CA GLU A 185 5.50 11.12 27.97
C GLU A 185 5.80 12.40 27.20
N VAL A 186 4.84 13.32 27.18
CA VAL A 186 4.91 14.56 26.40
C VAL A 186 4.27 15.69 27.21
N LYS A 187 4.65 16.95 26.97
CA LYS A 187 4.01 18.08 27.65
C LYS A 187 2.68 18.42 26.98
N SER A 188 1.76 18.98 27.75
CA SER A 188 0.53 19.54 27.21
C SER A 188 0.81 20.55 26.10
N GLY A 189 0.20 20.37 24.93
CA GLY A 189 0.34 21.21 23.76
C GLY A 189 1.53 20.91 22.85
N GLU A 190 2.46 20.04 23.25
CA GLU A 190 3.58 19.62 22.40
C GLU A 190 3.17 18.45 21.48
N THR A 191 3.63 18.50 20.23
CA THR A 191 3.44 17.40 19.26
C THR A 191 4.64 16.46 19.30
N LEU A 192 4.38 15.17 19.44
CA LEU A 192 5.38 14.11 19.40
C LEU A 192 5.13 13.18 18.20
N ALA A 193 6.18 12.91 17.42
CA ALA A 193 6.15 11.82 16.45
C ALA A 193 6.33 10.49 17.20
N LEU A 194 5.31 9.64 17.17
CA LEU A 194 5.33 8.32 17.82
C LEU A 194 6.22 7.33 17.07
N GLY A 195 6.32 7.50 15.76
CA GLY A 195 7.09 6.65 14.88
C GLY A 195 6.50 6.59 13.48
N GLY A 196 7.00 5.66 12.69
CA GLY A 196 6.57 5.43 11.33
C GLY A 196 7.19 4.18 10.72
N ILE A 197 6.61 3.72 9.62
CA ILE A 197 7.11 2.61 8.82
C ILE A 197 7.44 3.16 7.44
N PHE A 198 8.68 2.98 7.00
CA PHE A 198 9.11 3.28 5.64
C PHE A 198 9.45 1.97 4.94
N THR A 199 8.79 1.71 3.82
CA THR A 199 9.08 0.55 2.98
C THR A 199 9.35 1.02 1.56
N ARG A 200 10.35 0.38 0.94
CA ARG A 200 10.67 0.57 -0.46
C ARG A 200 10.93 -0.80 -1.09
N LYS A 201 10.23 -1.08 -2.18
CA LYS A 201 10.36 -2.31 -2.95
C LYS A 201 10.68 -1.91 -4.39
N ASN A 202 11.85 -2.35 -4.86
CA ASN A 202 12.25 -2.16 -6.25
C ASN A 202 12.26 -3.55 -6.90
N LYS A 203 11.56 -3.71 -8.01
CA LYS A 203 11.53 -4.92 -8.82
C LYS A 203 11.96 -4.56 -10.23
N SER A 204 12.98 -5.25 -10.72
CA SER A 204 13.45 -5.15 -12.10
C SER A 204 13.31 -6.52 -12.75
N GLY A 205 12.69 -6.56 -13.93
CA GLY A 205 12.59 -7.74 -14.79
C GLY A 205 13.17 -7.44 -16.15
N GLN A 206 13.77 -8.44 -16.78
CA GLN A 206 14.27 -8.34 -18.13
C GLN A 206 14.07 -9.68 -18.84
N ASP A 207 13.33 -9.64 -19.94
CA ASP A 207 13.19 -10.76 -20.87
C ASP A 207 13.92 -10.38 -22.16
N SER A 208 14.66 -11.30 -22.77
CA SER A 208 15.45 -10.98 -23.96
C SER A 208 15.55 -12.14 -24.92
N VAL A 209 15.77 -11.82 -26.20
CA VAL A 209 16.12 -12.81 -27.20
C VAL A 209 17.55 -13.28 -26.94
N PRO A 210 17.81 -14.60 -26.78
CA PRO A 210 19.15 -15.12 -26.56
C PRO A 210 20.15 -14.62 -27.63
N LEU A 211 21.37 -14.30 -27.22
CA LEU A 211 22.45 -13.72 -28.04
C LEU A 211 22.21 -12.27 -28.50
N LEU A 212 21.02 -11.94 -29.00
CA LEU A 212 20.72 -10.61 -29.54
C LEU A 212 20.46 -9.55 -28.46
N GLY A 213 19.91 -9.95 -27.31
CA GLY A 213 19.63 -9.05 -26.18
C GLY A 213 20.87 -8.49 -25.49
N ASP A 214 22.00 -9.21 -25.59
CA ASP A 214 23.27 -8.85 -24.94
C ASP A 214 24.18 -7.96 -25.80
N ILE A 215 23.79 -7.68 -27.05
CA ILE A 215 24.59 -6.86 -27.96
C ILE A 215 24.67 -5.42 -27.42
N PRO A 216 25.88 -4.86 -27.22
CA PRO A 216 26.03 -3.47 -26.82
C PRO A 216 25.34 -2.52 -27.82
N TRP A 217 24.71 -1.44 -27.31
CA TRP A 217 23.97 -0.43 -28.08
C TRP A 217 22.66 -0.90 -28.73
N PHE A 218 22.62 -2.12 -29.29
CA PHE A 218 21.46 -2.63 -30.03
C PHE A 218 20.59 -3.63 -29.25
N GLY A 219 21.09 -4.20 -28.15
CA GLY A 219 20.37 -5.20 -27.36
C GLY A 219 19.04 -4.72 -26.78
N GLN A 220 18.89 -3.40 -26.60
CA GLN A 220 17.61 -2.78 -26.20
C GLN A 220 16.48 -3.03 -27.20
N LEU A 221 16.80 -3.29 -28.48
CA LEU A 221 15.80 -3.61 -29.51
C LEU A 221 15.35 -5.08 -29.49
N PHE A 222 15.97 -5.91 -28.64
CA PHE A 222 15.73 -7.35 -28.57
C PHE A 222 15.39 -7.81 -27.15
N ARG A 223 14.90 -6.89 -26.32
CA ARG A 223 14.56 -7.15 -24.93
C ARG A 223 13.32 -6.38 -24.48
N HIS A 224 12.67 -6.91 -23.46
CA HIS A 224 11.65 -6.27 -22.66
C HIS A 224 12.29 -5.90 -21.32
N ASP A 225 12.29 -4.61 -20.98
CA ASP A 225 12.78 -4.12 -19.69
C ASP A 225 11.58 -3.62 -18.86
N GLY A 226 11.39 -4.20 -17.68
CA GLY A 226 10.35 -3.81 -16.73
C GLY A 226 10.95 -3.34 -15.41
N LYS A 227 10.50 -2.19 -14.91
CA LYS A 227 10.89 -1.65 -13.61
C LYS A 227 9.67 -1.18 -12.83
N GLU A 228 9.48 -1.75 -11.65
CA GLU A 228 8.43 -1.40 -10.70
C GLU A 228 9.09 -0.91 -9.41
N ASP A 229 8.81 0.35 -9.05
CA ASP A 229 9.27 0.97 -7.81
C ASP A 229 8.03 1.28 -6.95
N GLU A 230 7.98 0.73 -5.74
CA GLU A 230 6.90 0.91 -4.77
C GLU A 230 7.47 1.48 -3.46
N ARG A 231 6.89 2.57 -2.98
CA ARG A 231 7.27 3.26 -1.74
C ARG A 231 6.03 3.46 -0.89
N ARG A 232 6.10 3.01 0.37
CA ARG A 232 5.03 3.24 1.35
C ARG A 232 5.61 3.84 2.61
N GLU A 233 5.04 4.95 3.03
CA GLU A 233 5.42 5.68 4.24
C GLU A 233 4.20 5.81 5.14
N LEU A 234 4.39 5.55 6.42
CA LEU A 234 3.41 5.80 7.48
C LEU A 234 4.12 6.62 8.55
N VAL A 235 3.53 7.72 8.99
CA VAL A 235 4.02 8.52 10.11
C VAL A 235 2.86 8.88 11.03
N VAL A 236 3.06 8.73 12.33
CA VAL A 236 2.02 9.01 13.33
C VAL A 236 2.49 10.09 14.31
N PHE A 237 1.70 11.14 14.44
CA PHE A 237 1.91 12.24 15.37
C PHE A 237 0.80 12.25 16.43
N ILE A 238 1.14 12.62 17.66
CA ILE A 238 0.18 12.83 18.75
C ILE A 238 0.40 14.21 19.37
N THR A 239 -0.69 14.89 19.71
CA THR A 239 -0.68 16.16 20.45
C THR A 239 -1.74 16.08 21.55
N PRO A 240 -1.35 15.89 22.82
CA PRO A 240 -2.28 15.99 23.94
C PRO A 240 -2.42 17.42 24.42
N ARG A 241 -3.60 17.80 24.89
CA ARG A 241 -3.89 19.07 25.55
C ARG A 241 -4.65 18.80 26.84
N LEU A 242 -4.14 19.33 27.95
CA LEU A 242 -4.92 19.39 29.19
C LEU A 242 -6.08 20.36 29.01
N VAL A 243 -7.29 19.87 29.24
CA VAL A 243 -8.48 20.69 29.33
C VAL A 243 -8.66 21.04 30.80
N SER A 244 -8.44 22.31 31.13
CA SER A 244 -8.77 22.83 32.45
C SER A 244 -10.29 23.01 32.52
N SER A 245 -10.92 22.42 33.55
CA SER A 245 -12.27 22.81 33.93
C SER A 245 -12.22 24.26 34.43
N GLU A 246 -12.94 25.17 33.78
CA GLU A 246 -13.34 26.44 34.40
C GLU A 246 -14.21 26.19 35.65
#